data_AF-X6MWZ1-F1
#
_entry.id   AF-X6MWZ1-F1
#
_cell.length_a   1.000
_cell.length_b   1.000
_cell.length_c   1.000
_cell.angle_alpha   90.00
_cell.angle_beta   90.00
_cell.angle_gamma   90.00
#
_symmetry.space_group_name_H-M   'P 1'
#
loop_
_entity.id
_entity.type
_entity.pdbx_description
1 polymer ?
#
loop_
_entity_poly.entity_id
_entity_poly.type
_entity_poly.pdbx_seq_one_letter_code
_entity_poly.pdbx_strand_id
1 'polypeptide(L)'
;IRGSGWKEEDKKQCRRQKTHSKIASPPDVGDAPYILSGLDLVVYLDVIQGADSSANPEQLLLERAHSLFVDPQTNVIYHVQTNPPPVDEPIKSGLEPVIDEKYIDALPEHLHMFNERKQSIIEWYQRFGNWHEFNVDQEREILNEQIVALIKSKINEKITVQQDSKVQSEQDKVDGLQSDGEAAKENQE
;
A
#
# COMPACT_ATOMS: atom_id res chain seq x y z
N ILE A 1 63.37 9.43 -0.29
CA ILE A 1 63.09 8.96 1.10
C ILE A 1 62.38 7.61 0.95
N ARG A 2 63.12 6.49 0.97
CA ARG A 2 63.03 5.41 1.99
C ARG A 2 61.59 5.28 2.53
N GLY A 3 60.79 4.26 2.22
CA GLY A 3 61.07 2.82 2.23
C GLY A 3 60.42 2.23 3.49
N SER A 4 59.22 1.65 3.36
CA SER A 4 58.52 0.88 4.40
C SER A 4 57.59 -0.10 3.64
N GLY A 5 57.83 -1.41 3.53
CA GLY A 5 58.39 -2.33 4.51
C GLY A 5 57.28 -3.00 5.32
N TRP A 6 56.23 -3.50 4.66
CA TRP A 6 55.16 -4.27 5.33
C TRP A 6 55.66 -5.70 5.54
N LYS A 7 55.89 -6.04 6.81
CA LYS A 7 56.29 -7.38 7.25
C LYS A 7 55.09 -8.32 7.22
N GLU A 8 55.32 -9.45 6.57
CA GLU A 8 54.44 -10.60 6.47
C GLU A 8 54.62 -11.45 7.74
N GLU A 9 53.80 -11.18 8.78
CA GLU A 9 53.82 -11.94 10.03
C GLU A 9 52.71 -13.01 10.04
N ASP A 10 53.16 -14.25 9.97
CA ASP A 10 52.66 -15.45 10.66
C ASP A 10 51.14 -15.62 10.81
N LYS A 11 50.51 -16.17 9.77
CA LYS A 11 49.21 -16.85 9.86
C LYS A 11 49.35 -18.17 10.61
N LYS A 12 49.42 -18.13 11.94
CA LYS A 12 49.21 -19.31 12.79
C LYS A 12 47.77 -19.80 12.63
N GLN A 13 47.64 -20.88 11.86
CA GLN A 13 46.39 -21.54 11.54
C GLN A 13 45.81 -22.23 12.78
N CYS A 14 44.95 -21.51 13.50
CA CYS A 14 44.22 -22.03 14.64
C CYS A 14 43.14 -23.01 14.12
N ARG A 15 43.47 -24.30 14.07
CA ARG A 15 42.50 -25.39 13.83
C ARG A 15 41.53 -25.45 15.02
N ARG A 16 40.49 -24.61 14.98
CA ARG A 16 39.34 -24.70 15.87
C ARG A 16 38.62 -26.01 15.56
N GLN A 17 38.66 -26.94 16.51
CA GLN A 17 37.82 -28.13 16.46
C GLN A 17 36.36 -27.68 16.46
N LYS A 18 35.60 -28.14 15.46
CA LYS A 18 34.17 -27.86 15.34
C LYS A 18 33.46 -28.56 16.49
N THR A 19 33.29 -27.86 17.60
CA THR A 19 32.31 -28.25 18.62
C THR A 19 30.95 -28.18 17.94
N HIS A 20 30.26 -29.31 17.83
CA HIS A 20 28.87 -29.36 17.38
C HIS A 20 28.05 -28.45 18.29
N SER A 21 27.79 -27.24 17.81
CA SER A 21 26.95 -26.28 18.48
C SER A 21 25.56 -26.91 18.59
N LYS A 22 25.12 -27.16 19.82
CA LYS A 22 23.74 -27.55 20.18
C LYS A 22 22.79 -26.35 20.01
N ILE A 23 22.91 -25.65 18.89
CA ILE A 23 21.92 -24.66 18.48
C ILE A 23 20.69 -25.50 18.15
N ALA A 24 19.64 -25.30 18.94
CA ALA A 24 18.34 -25.91 18.67
C ALA A 24 17.99 -25.65 17.20
N SER A 25 17.45 -26.64 16.52
CA SER A 25 16.84 -26.45 15.20
C SER A 25 15.95 -25.20 15.28
N PRO A 26 15.97 -24.30 14.28
CA PRO A 26 15.07 -23.16 14.27
C PRO A 26 13.67 -23.70 14.58
N PRO A 27 12.94 -23.10 15.54
CA PRO A 27 11.63 -23.59 15.89
C PRO A 27 10.86 -23.78 14.59
N ASP A 28 10.30 -24.97 14.42
CA ASP A 28 9.37 -25.25 13.34
C ASP A 28 8.41 -24.07 13.34
N VAL A 29 8.39 -23.31 12.24
CA VAL A 29 7.58 -22.09 12.11
C VAL A 29 6.16 -22.59 11.93
N GLY A 30 5.63 -23.23 12.98
CA GLY A 30 4.31 -23.79 13.05
C GLY A 30 3.34 -22.65 12.83
N ASP A 31 2.40 -22.89 11.91
CA ASP A 31 1.34 -22.02 11.42
C ASP A 31 1.01 -20.85 12.35
N ALA A 32 1.86 -19.82 12.31
CA ALA A 32 1.57 -18.58 13.01
C ALA A 32 0.29 -18.05 12.36
N PRO A 33 -0.73 -17.68 13.14
CA PRO A 33 -2.00 -17.26 12.59
C PRO A 33 -1.75 -16.13 11.59
N TYR A 34 -2.25 -16.30 10.36
CA TYR A 34 -2.13 -15.29 9.32
C TYR A 34 -2.72 -13.98 9.87
N ILE A 35 -1.87 -12.97 10.03
CA ILE A 35 -2.32 -11.64 10.40
C ILE A 35 -3.19 -11.16 9.24
N LEU A 36 -4.40 -10.71 9.55
CA LEU A 36 -5.27 -10.05 8.58
C LEU A 36 -5.04 -8.54 8.68
N SER A 37 -4.94 -7.84 7.55
CA SER A 37 -4.76 -6.38 7.53
C SER A 37 -5.99 -5.62 8.05
N GLY A 38 -7.17 -6.25 8.02
CA GLY A 38 -8.46 -5.60 8.25
C GLY A 38 -8.90 -4.67 7.12
N LEU A 39 -8.10 -4.54 6.05
CA LEU A 39 -8.35 -3.69 4.90
C LEU A 39 -8.49 -4.55 3.64
N ASP A 40 -9.61 -4.39 2.93
CA ASP A 40 -9.88 -5.11 1.69
C ASP A 40 -8.99 -4.62 0.53
N LEU A 41 -8.62 -3.33 0.54
CA LEU A 41 -7.90 -2.67 -0.54
C LEU A 41 -7.06 -1.49 -0.03
N VAL A 42 -5.81 -1.40 -0.47
CA VAL A 42 -4.93 -0.24 -0.24
C VAL A 42 -4.49 0.30 -1.60
N VAL A 43 -4.82 1.57 -1.86
CA VAL A 43 -4.46 2.27 -3.10
C VAL A 43 -3.36 3.27 -2.79
N TYR A 44 -2.26 3.18 -3.52
CA TYR A 44 -1.16 4.13 -3.46
C TYR A 44 -1.05 4.85 -4.80
N LEU A 45 -0.99 6.18 -4.70
CA LEU A 45 -0.95 7.08 -5.83
C LEU A 45 0.48 7.60 -5.94
N ASP A 46 1.25 7.05 -6.87
CA ASP A 46 2.66 7.39 -7.06
C ASP A 46 2.85 8.29 -8.30
N VAL A 47 3.71 9.28 -8.14
CA VAL A 47 4.14 10.15 -9.24
C VAL A 47 5.35 9.49 -9.89
N ILE A 48 5.11 8.60 -10.84
CA ILE A 48 6.17 7.89 -11.55
C ILE A 48 6.56 8.72 -12.77
N GLN A 49 7.71 9.40 -12.69
CA GLN A 49 8.29 10.14 -13.80
C GLN A 49 8.17 9.34 -15.11
N GLY A 50 7.60 9.99 -16.14
CA GLY A 50 7.78 9.52 -17.50
C GLY A 50 9.27 9.45 -17.85
N ALA A 51 9.64 8.48 -18.69
CA ALA A 51 11.03 8.14 -19.03
C ALA A 51 11.91 9.31 -19.53
N ASP A 52 11.29 10.43 -19.90
CA ASP A 52 11.94 11.59 -20.53
C ASP A 52 12.12 12.81 -19.61
N SER A 53 11.67 12.76 -18.35
CA SER A 53 11.70 13.94 -17.47
C SER A 53 12.83 13.88 -16.45
N SER A 54 13.88 14.69 -16.67
CA SER A 54 14.98 14.94 -15.73
C SER A 54 14.55 15.63 -14.40
N ALA A 55 13.25 15.87 -14.19
CA ALA A 55 12.73 16.70 -13.11
C ALA A 55 12.27 15.84 -11.90
N ASN A 56 12.91 16.00 -10.75
CA ASN A 56 12.62 15.33 -9.46
C ASN A 56 11.09 15.25 -9.18
N PRO A 57 10.49 14.08 -8.84
CA PRO A 57 9.03 13.96 -8.63
C PRO A 57 8.52 14.87 -7.51
N GLU A 58 9.36 15.14 -6.51
CA GLU A 58 9.04 16.07 -5.41
C GLU A 58 8.81 17.49 -5.91
N GLN A 59 9.59 17.93 -6.90
CA GLN A 59 9.44 19.26 -7.49
C GLN A 59 8.11 19.39 -8.24
N LEU A 60 7.70 18.35 -8.96
CA LEU A 60 6.39 18.32 -9.63
C LEU A 60 5.23 18.41 -8.62
N LEU A 61 5.34 17.71 -7.49
CA LEU A 61 4.36 17.79 -6.41
C LEU A 61 4.29 19.19 -5.78
N LEU A 62 5.44 19.85 -5.58
CA LEU A 62 5.51 21.23 -5.09
C LEU A 62 4.85 22.19 -6.09
N GLU A 63 5.16 22.09 -7.38
CA GLU A 63 4.56 22.93 -8.43
C GLU A 63 3.04 22.76 -8.51
N ARG A 64 2.55 21.51 -8.38
CA ARG A 64 1.11 21.21 -8.29
C ARG A 64 0.49 21.84 -7.04
N ALA A 65 1.16 21.78 -5.89
CA ALA A 65 0.68 22.37 -4.64
C ALA A 65 0.60 23.91 -4.72
N HIS A 66 1.60 24.57 -5.29
CA HIS A 66 1.62 26.02 -5.51
C HIS A 66 0.53 26.53 -6.47
N SER A 67 0.06 25.66 -7.38
CA SER A 67 -0.90 26.00 -8.42
C SER A 67 -2.35 25.79 -8.01
N LEU A 68 -2.62 25.49 -6.74
CA LEU A 68 -3.96 25.25 -6.19
C LEU A 68 -4.54 26.51 -5.55
N PHE A 69 -5.74 26.86 -6.01
CA PHE A 69 -6.53 27.97 -5.50
C PHE A 69 -7.91 27.48 -5.08
N VAL A 70 -8.50 28.09 -4.06
CA VAL A 70 -9.88 27.85 -3.64
C VAL A 70 -10.66 29.15 -3.72
N ASP A 71 -11.89 29.06 -4.22
CA ASP A 71 -12.86 30.13 -4.04
C ASP A 71 -13.50 30.01 -2.64
N PRO A 72 -13.30 30.98 -1.74
CA PRO A 72 -13.83 30.91 -0.37
C PRO A 72 -15.36 30.95 -0.30
N GLN A 73 -16.05 31.43 -1.34
CA GLN A 73 -17.51 31.48 -1.36
C GLN A 73 -18.13 30.13 -1.72
N THR A 74 -17.55 29.43 -2.70
CA THR A 74 -18.09 28.16 -3.22
C THR A 74 -17.35 26.93 -2.70
N ASN A 75 -16.17 27.11 -2.10
CA ASN A 75 -15.21 26.07 -1.76
C ASN A 75 -14.79 25.19 -2.95
N VAL A 76 -14.90 25.71 -4.18
CA VAL A 76 -14.43 25.02 -5.39
C VAL A 76 -12.93 25.20 -5.52
N ILE A 77 -12.21 24.09 -5.73
CA ILE A 77 -10.77 24.08 -5.91
C ILE A 77 -10.44 24.14 -7.41
N TYR A 78 -9.62 25.12 -7.75
CA TYR A 78 -9.07 25.34 -9.09
C TYR A 78 -7.60 24.99 -9.09
N HIS A 79 -7.14 24.47 -10.23
CA HIS A 79 -5.72 24.24 -10.49
C HIS A 79 -5.36 24.94 -11.79
N VAL A 80 -4.35 25.81 -11.76
CA VAL A 80 -4.03 26.72 -12.88
C VAL A 80 -3.91 26.02 -14.23
N GLN A 81 -3.36 24.80 -14.26
CA GLN A 81 -3.11 24.07 -15.50
C GLN A 81 -4.22 23.09 -15.90
N THR A 82 -4.88 22.44 -14.94
CA THR A 82 -5.73 21.27 -15.20
C THR A 82 -7.22 21.56 -14.99
N ASN A 83 -7.53 22.56 -14.16
CA ASN A 83 -8.89 23.03 -13.93
C ASN A 83 -8.82 24.54 -13.68
N PRO A 84 -8.45 25.34 -14.71
CA PRO A 84 -8.28 26.78 -14.54
C PRO A 84 -9.61 27.42 -14.15
N PRO A 85 -9.58 28.49 -13.33
CA PRO A 85 -10.79 29.21 -12.97
C PRO A 85 -11.47 29.81 -14.21
N PRO A 86 -12.81 29.96 -14.18
CA PRO A 86 -13.55 30.59 -15.27
C PRO A 86 -13.05 32.01 -15.54
N VAL A 87 -13.28 32.51 -16.76
CA VAL A 87 -12.71 33.79 -17.22
C VAL A 87 -13.24 35.00 -16.43
N ASP A 88 -14.40 34.87 -15.81
CA ASP A 88 -15.07 35.90 -15.02
C ASP A 88 -14.14 36.54 -13.97
N GLU A 89 -13.87 37.84 -14.14
CA GLU A 89 -13.02 38.64 -13.24
C GLU A 89 -13.39 38.59 -11.74
N PRO A 90 -14.68 38.57 -11.33
CA PRO A 90 -15.00 38.52 -9.91
C PRO A 90 -14.57 37.22 -9.24
N ILE A 91 -14.53 36.09 -9.96
CA ILE A 91 -14.08 34.81 -9.41
C ILE A 91 -12.56 34.85 -9.23
N LYS A 92 -11.82 35.30 -10.25
CA LYS A 92 -10.35 35.35 -10.20
C LYS A 92 -9.79 36.24 -9.10
N SER A 93 -10.44 37.36 -8.82
CA SER A 93 -9.97 38.31 -7.79
C SER A 93 -10.23 37.85 -6.36
N GLY A 94 -11.14 36.90 -6.15
CA GLY A 94 -11.46 36.32 -4.84
C GLY A 94 -10.79 34.99 -4.53
N LEU A 95 -9.95 34.47 -5.43
CA LEU A 95 -9.27 33.19 -5.21
C LEU A 95 -8.16 33.33 -4.18
N GLU A 96 -8.14 32.38 -3.23
CA GLU A 96 -7.11 32.28 -2.20
C GLU A 96 -6.28 31.01 -2.45
N PRO A 97 -4.97 31.01 -2.17
CA PRO A 97 -4.18 29.78 -2.21
C PRO A 97 -4.74 28.79 -1.19
N VAL A 98 -4.88 27.51 -1.58
CA VAL A 98 -5.44 26.47 -0.68
C VAL A 98 -4.54 26.22 0.53
N ILE A 99 -3.25 26.43 0.34
CA ILE A 99 -2.20 26.05 1.28
C ILE A 99 -1.51 27.31 1.78
N ASP A 100 -1.38 27.44 3.11
CA ASP A 100 -0.64 28.53 3.73
C ASP A 100 0.81 28.57 3.24
N GLU A 101 1.35 29.76 2.96
CA GLU A 101 2.74 29.94 2.52
C GLU A 101 3.74 29.24 3.44
N LYS A 102 3.52 29.33 4.76
CA LYS A 102 4.36 28.66 5.77
C LYS A 102 4.36 27.13 5.63
N TYR A 103 3.23 26.55 5.25
CA TYR A 103 3.15 25.11 5.04
C TYR A 103 3.84 24.71 3.74
N ILE A 104 3.75 25.54 2.70
CA ILE A 104 4.45 25.29 1.44
C ILE A 104 5.97 25.26 1.65
N ASP A 105 6.51 26.19 2.46
CA ASP A 105 7.93 26.19 2.82
C ASP A 105 8.36 24.92 3.57
N ALA A 106 7.43 24.28 4.30
CA ALA A 106 7.66 23.03 5.03
C ALA A 106 7.42 21.76 4.18
N LEU A 107 6.80 21.88 3.00
CA LEU A 107 6.49 20.72 2.15
C LEU A 107 7.71 19.87 1.77
N PRO A 108 8.90 20.42 1.44
CA PRO A 108 10.06 19.60 1.13
C PRO A 108 10.48 18.67 2.28
N GLU A 109 10.44 19.18 3.52
CA GLU A 109 10.74 18.37 4.71
C GLU A 109 9.69 17.28 4.93
N HIS A 110 8.41 17.62 4.73
CA HIS A 110 7.32 16.65 4.82
C HIS A 110 7.42 15.54 3.76
N LEU A 111 7.75 15.89 2.52
CA LEU A 111 7.96 14.92 1.44
C LEU A 111 9.16 14.00 1.73
N HIS A 112 10.24 14.56 2.26
CA HIS A 112 11.40 13.78 2.69
C HIS A 112 11.02 12.78 3.79
N MET A 113 10.38 13.24 4.87
CA MET A 113 9.91 12.36 5.95
C MET A 113 8.92 11.30 5.46
N PHE A 114 8.05 11.65 4.52
CA PHE A 114 7.13 10.71 3.90
C PHE A 114 7.89 9.62 3.13
N ASN A 115 8.87 10.00 2.31
CA ASN A 115 9.69 9.08 1.53
C ASN A 115 10.52 8.12 2.40
N GLU A 116 11.03 8.56 3.55
CA GLU A 116 11.72 7.69 4.50
C GLU A 116 10.78 6.64 5.11
N ARG A 117 9.54 7.04 5.43
CA ARG A 117 8.59 6.18 6.15
C ARG A 117 7.77 5.28 5.23
N LYS A 118 7.50 5.71 4.00
CA LYS A 118 6.58 5.00 3.09
C LYS A 118 7.02 3.57 2.79
N GLN A 119 8.32 3.31 2.72
CA GLN A 119 8.85 1.97 2.44
C GLN A 119 8.38 0.93 3.46
N SER A 120 8.36 1.29 4.75
CA SER A 120 7.88 0.39 5.81
C SER A 120 6.39 0.07 5.68
N ILE A 121 5.60 1.03 5.20
CA ILE A 121 4.15 0.90 4.98
C ILE A 121 3.89 0.00 3.77
N ILE A 122 4.65 0.22 2.68
CA ILE A 122 4.61 -0.60 1.47
C ILE A 122 4.91 -2.06 1.83
N GLU A 123 6.03 -2.31 2.51
CA GLU A 123 6.43 -3.66 2.94
C GLU A 123 5.42 -4.32 3.86
N TRP A 124 4.76 -3.54 4.72
CA TRP A 124 3.69 -4.06 5.56
C TRP A 124 2.49 -4.51 4.74
N TYR A 125 1.97 -3.65 3.86
CA TYR A 125 0.76 -3.96 3.10
C TYR A 125 0.96 -4.99 1.98
N GLN A 126 2.17 -5.06 1.41
CA GLN A 126 2.51 -6.09 0.44
C GLN A 126 2.38 -7.51 1.00
N ARG A 127 2.57 -7.71 2.31
CA ARG A 127 2.40 -9.02 2.97
C ARG A 127 0.98 -9.57 2.88
N PHE A 128 -0.02 -8.71 2.73
CA PHE A 128 -1.43 -9.10 2.65
C PHE A 128 -1.94 -9.19 1.21
N GLY A 129 -1.13 -8.84 0.21
CA GLY A 129 -1.52 -8.88 -1.20
C GLY A 129 -2.65 -7.91 -1.59
N ASN A 130 -2.90 -6.89 -0.77
CA ASN A 130 -3.96 -5.88 -0.98
C ASN A 130 -3.41 -4.51 -1.40
N TRP A 131 -2.11 -4.41 -1.69
CA TRP A 131 -1.44 -3.19 -2.13
C TRP A 131 -1.54 -3.00 -3.65
N HIS A 132 -2.05 -1.85 -4.08
CA HIS A 132 -2.13 -1.48 -5.49
C HIS A 132 -1.57 -0.08 -5.72
N GLU A 133 -0.57 -0.01 -6.59
CA GLU A 133 0.11 1.22 -6.97
C GLU A 133 -0.40 1.72 -8.32
N PHE A 134 -0.67 3.03 -8.39
CA PHE A 134 -1.14 3.70 -9.59
C PHE A 134 -0.25 4.88 -9.94
N ASN A 135 0.06 5.01 -11.22
CA ASN A 135 0.77 6.18 -11.73
C ASN A 135 -0.20 7.36 -11.89
N VAL A 136 -0.01 8.43 -11.12
CA VAL A 136 -0.85 9.63 -11.21
C VAL A 136 -0.49 10.56 -12.37
N ASP A 137 0.58 10.28 -13.11
CA ASP A 137 0.91 11.05 -14.32
C ASP A 137 0.07 10.61 -15.52
N GLN A 138 -0.76 9.58 -15.37
CA GLN A 138 -1.78 9.20 -16.36
C GLN A 138 -2.93 10.21 -16.38
N GLU A 139 -3.70 10.20 -17.47
CA GLU A 139 -4.92 10.99 -17.57
C GLU A 139 -5.92 10.57 -16.49
N ARG A 140 -6.56 11.57 -15.86
CA ARG A 140 -7.47 11.38 -14.72
C ARG A 140 -8.58 10.38 -15.01
N GLU A 141 -9.10 10.39 -16.24
CA GLU A 141 -10.21 9.53 -16.66
C GLU A 141 -9.78 8.06 -16.65
N ILE A 142 -8.61 7.75 -17.21
CA ILE A 142 -8.01 6.41 -17.22
C ILE A 142 -7.74 5.95 -15.77
N LEU A 143 -7.12 6.80 -14.96
CA LEU A 143 -6.83 6.49 -13.56
C LEU A 143 -8.12 6.18 -12.77
N ASN A 144 -9.17 6.99 -12.97
CA ASN A 144 -10.46 6.77 -12.33
C ASN A 144 -11.11 5.45 -12.77
N GLU A 145 -11.07 5.13 -14.07
CA GLU A 145 -11.60 3.86 -14.58
C GLU A 145 -10.90 2.66 -13.95
N GLN A 146 -9.56 2.71 -13.85
CA GLN A 146 -8.79 1.62 -13.25
C GLN A 146 -9.10 1.45 -11.75
N ILE A 147 -9.17 2.56 -10.99
CA ILE A 147 -9.50 2.53 -9.55
C ILE A 147 -10.93 2.00 -9.35
N VAL A 148 -11.90 2.47 -10.14
CA VAL A 148 -13.30 2.01 -10.06
C VAL A 148 -13.42 0.53 -10.43
N ALA A 149 -12.71 0.07 -11.45
CA ALA A 149 -12.69 -1.33 -11.83
C ALA A 149 -12.11 -2.21 -10.71
N LEU A 150 -11.02 -1.79 -10.08
CA LEU A 150 -10.41 -2.49 -8.95
C LEU A 150 -11.36 -2.58 -7.75
N ILE A 151 -12.01 -1.47 -7.38
CA ILE A 151 -13.00 -1.44 -6.30
C ILE A 151 -14.17 -2.39 -6.60
N LYS A 152 -14.70 -2.36 -7.83
CA LYS A 152 -15.79 -3.25 -8.25
C LYS A 152 -15.40 -4.73 -8.17
N SER A 153 -14.18 -5.08 -8.61
CA SER A 153 -13.65 -6.45 -8.47
C SER A 153 -13.68 -6.91 -7.01
N LYS A 154 -13.15 -6.08 -6.11
CA LYS A 154 -13.10 -6.40 -4.67
C LYS A 154 -14.48 -6.52 -4.02
N ILE A 155 -15.43 -5.66 -4.42
CA ILE A 155 -16.82 -5.77 -3.97
C ILE A 155 -17.44 -7.09 -4.43
N ASN A 156 -17.24 -7.48 -5.69
CA ASN A 156 -17.79 -8.71 -6.23
C ASN A 156 -17.17 -9.95 -5.57
N GLU A 157 -15.85 -9.98 -5.37
CA GLU A 157 -15.14 -11.03 -4.62
C GLU A 157 -15.75 -11.21 -3.23
N LYS A 158 -16.01 -10.11 -2.52
CA LYS A 158 -16.61 -10.13 -1.17
C LYS A 158 -18.05 -10.66 -1.19
N ILE A 159 -18.85 -10.29 -2.18
CA ILE A 159 -20.22 -10.78 -2.34
C ILE A 159 -20.22 -12.29 -2.57
N THR A 160 -19.33 -12.81 -3.43
CA THR A 160 -19.21 -14.25 -3.70
C THR A 160 -18.81 -15.03 -2.45
N VAL A 161 -17.78 -14.59 -1.72
CA VAL A 161 -17.35 -15.25 -0.48
C VAL A 161 -18.48 -15.29 0.57
N GLN A 162 -19.27 -14.21 0.68
CA GLN A 162 -20.42 -14.19 1.58
C GLN A 162 -21.53 -15.16 1.14
N GLN A 163 -21.81 -15.27 -0.16
CA GLN A 163 -22.80 -16.22 -0.67
C GLN A 163 -22.37 -17.67 -0.44
N ASP A 164 -21.11 -17.99 -0.72
CA ASP A 164 -20.57 -19.35 -0.53
C ASP A 164 -20.58 -19.76 0.95
N SER A 165 -20.20 -18.85 1.85
CA SER A 165 -20.24 -19.11 3.29
C SER A 165 -21.66 -19.36 3.81
N LYS A 166 -22.67 -18.71 3.20
CA LYS A 166 -24.08 -18.92 3.56
C LYS A 166 -24.57 -20.29 3.09
N VAL A 167 -24.27 -20.67 1.84
CA VAL A 167 -24.66 -21.97 1.27
C VAL A 167 -24.05 -23.12 2.08
N GLN A 168 -22.76 -23.01 2.46
CA GLN A 168 -22.09 -24.02 3.28
C GLN A 168 -22.76 -24.19 4.65
N SER A 169 -23.13 -23.08 5.30
CA SER A 169 -23.83 -23.13 6.60
C SER A 169 -25.25 -23.70 6.53
N GLU A 170 -25.90 -23.66 5.37
CA GLU A 170 -27.22 -24.28 5.15
C GLU A 170 -27.09 -25.78 4.87
N GLN A 171 -26.06 -26.20 4.13
CA GLN A 171 -25.81 -27.61 3.83
C GLN A 171 -25.42 -28.42 5.08
N ASP A 172 -24.56 -27.85 5.94
CA ASP A 172 -24.18 -28.48 7.22
C ASP A 172 -25.38 -28.69 8.16
N LYS A 173 -26.44 -27.89 8.04
CA LYS A 173 -27.68 -28.07 8.82
C LYS A 173 -28.57 -29.18 8.29
N VAL A 174 -28.55 -29.44 6.99
CA VAL A 174 -29.38 -30.49 6.36
C VAL A 174 -28.79 -31.86 6.63
N ASP A 175 -27.47 -32.01 6.53
CA ASP A 175 -26.80 -33.30 6.78
C ASP A 175 -26.88 -33.73 8.26
N GLY A 176 -26.92 -32.77 9.19
CA GLY A 176 -27.09 -33.06 10.63
C GLY A 176 -28.47 -33.63 11.02
N LEU A 177 -29.50 -33.51 10.18
CA LEU A 177 -30.85 -34.02 10.48
C LEU A 177 -31.10 -35.43 9.94
N GLN A 178 -30.25 -35.95 9.05
CA GLN A 178 -30.41 -37.30 8.49
C GLN A 178 -29.70 -38.38 9.30
N SER A 179 -28.69 -38.05 10.10
CA SER A 179 -27.96 -39.04 10.91
C SER A 179 -28.73 -39.56 12.13
N ASP A 180 -29.75 -38.85 12.60
CA ASP A 180 -30.53 -39.25 13.79
C ASP A 180 -31.67 -40.25 13.47
N GLY A 181 -31.96 -40.50 12.19
CA GLY A 181 -33.05 -41.36 11.75
C GLY A 181 -32.71 -42.85 11.59
N GLU A 182 -31.42 -43.21 11.55
CA GLU A 182 -31.00 -44.56 11.12
C GLU A 182 -30.58 -45.48 12.28
N ALA A 183 -30.32 -44.94 13.48
CA ALA A 183 -29.98 -45.73 14.66
C ALA A 183 -31.18 -46.45 15.33
N ALA A 184 -32.42 -46.22 14.88
CA ALA A 184 -33.62 -46.77 15.52
C ALA A 184 -34.14 -48.09 14.91
N LYS A 185 -33.48 -48.66 13.88
CA LYS A 185 -33.95 -49.88 13.20
C LYS A 185 -33.16 -51.17 13.46
N GLU A 186 -32.08 -51.14 14.23
CA GLU A 186 -31.20 -52.32 14.43
C GLU A 186 -31.39 -53.00 15.81
N ASN A 187 -32.62 -53.11 16.32
CA ASN A 187 -32.86 -53.81 17.60
C ASN A 187 -34.21 -54.57 17.67
N GLN A 188 -34.69 -55.05 16.53
CA GLN A 188 -35.79 -56.03 16.46
C GLN A 188 -35.37 -57.25 15.67
N GLU A 189 -34.56 -58.11 16.29
CA GLU A 189 -34.46 -59.53 15.93
C GLU A 189 -34.25 -60.39 17.20
#